data_AF-X1VT69-F1
#
_entry.id   AF-X1VT69-F1
#
_cell.length_a   1.000
_cell.length_b   1.000
_cell.length_c   1.000
_cell.angle_alpha   90.00
_cell.angle_beta   90.00
_cell.angle_gamma   90.00
#
_symmetry.space_group_name_H-M   'P 1'
#
loop_
_entity.id
_entity.type
_entity.pdbx_description
1 polymer ?
#
loop_
_entity_poly.entity_id
_entity_poly.type
_entity_poly.pdbx_seq_one_letter_code
_entity_poly.pdbx_strand_id
1 'polypeptide(L)' 'MPDIVLHSELLLHELAHHFQSSQLGSAEFLRTYDKYTEEFGYQNNPYEVEARELEMKWWPEFERLLKKKLEESGIA' A
#
# COMPACT_ATOMS: atom_id res chain seq x y z
N MET A 1 9.97 -16.06 13.83
CA MET A 1 9.17 -14.84 14.04
C MET A 1 8.65 -14.45 12.67
N PRO A 2 7.36 -14.13 12.47
CA PRO A 2 6.91 -13.53 11.20
C PRO A 2 7.80 -12.33 10.90
N ASP A 3 8.25 -12.19 9.67
CA ASP A 3 9.06 -11.04 9.28
C ASP A 3 8.13 -9.81 9.27
N ILE A 4 8.14 -9.07 10.39
CA ILE A 4 7.34 -7.85 10.59
C ILE A 4 7.62 -6.86 9.45
N VAL A 5 8.84 -6.86 8.92
CA VAL A 5 9.20 -6.04 7.77
C VAL A 5 8.44 -6.52 6.53
N LEU A 6 8.49 -7.81 6.20
CA LEU A 6 7.75 -8.35 5.04
C LEU A 6 6.24 -8.05 5.10
N HIS A 7 5.60 -8.15 6.26
CA HIS A 7 4.17 -7.82 6.40
C HIS A 7 3.87 -6.32 6.35
N SER A 8 4.88 -5.48 6.59
CA SER A 8 4.73 -4.02 6.56
C SER A 8 4.81 -3.44 5.14
N GLU A 9 5.24 -4.22 4.15
CA GLU A 9 5.27 -3.82 2.73
C GLU A 9 3.88 -3.36 2.25
N LEU A 10 2.85 -4.12 2.63
CA LEU A 10 1.46 -3.81 2.31
C LEU A 10 0.93 -2.52 3.00
N LEU A 11 1.60 -2.00 4.04
CA LEU A 11 1.12 -0.79 4.72
C LEU A 11 1.15 0.43 3.80
N LEU A 12 2.17 0.55 2.95
CA LEU A 12 2.27 1.65 2.00
C LEU A 12 1.21 1.51 0.90
N HIS A 13 0.95 0.27 0.47
CA HIS A 13 -0.09 -0.05 -0.50
C HIS A 13 -1.47 0.37 -0.01
N GLU A 14 -1.85 -0.08 1.20
CA GLU A 14 -3.16 0.25 1.78
C GLU A 14 -3.28 1.74 2.12
N LEU A 15 -2.17 2.41 2.46
CA LEU A 15 -2.15 3.85 2.64
C LEU A 15 -2.45 4.60 1.33
N ALA A 16 -1.98 4.10 0.18
CA ALA A 16 -2.31 4.66 -1.12
C ALA A 16 -3.82 4.56 -1.39
N HIS A 17 -4.44 3.40 -1.13
CA HIS A 17 -5.89 3.24 -1.22
C HIS A 17 -6.67 4.14 -0.28
N HIS A 18 -6.15 4.35 0.94
CA HIS A 18 -6.74 5.31 1.86
C HIS A 18 -6.74 6.73 1.27
N PHE A 19 -5.62 7.18 0.68
CA PHE A 19 -5.55 8.49 0.04
C PHE A 19 -6.49 8.59 -1.17
N GLN A 20 -6.49 7.61 -2.07
CA GLN A 20 -7.41 7.55 -3.21
C GLN A 20 -8.88 7.62 -2.75
N SER A 21 -9.24 6.83 -1.74
CA SER A 21 -10.58 6.84 -1.15
C SER A 21 -10.92 8.16 -0.48
N SER A 22 -9.96 8.87 0.12
CA SER A 22 -10.19 10.15 0.78
C SER A 22 -10.47 11.28 -0.21
N GLN A 23 -9.90 11.22 -1.42
CA GLN A 23 -10.08 12.21 -2.47
C GLN A 23 -11.42 12.06 -3.19
N LEU A 24 -11.81 10.82 -3.48
CA LEU A 24 -13.01 10.52 -4.26
C LEU A 24 -14.25 10.25 -3.39
N GLY A 25 -14.05 9.92 -2.11
CA GLY A 25 -15.08 9.39 -1.22
C GLY A 25 -15.21 7.87 -1.35
N SER A 26 -15.35 7.19 -0.22
CA SER A 26 -15.24 5.72 -0.14
C SER A 26 -16.21 4.95 -1.04
N ALA A 27 -17.47 5.39 -1.11
CA ALA A 27 -18.47 4.72 -1.94
C ALA A 27 -18.21 4.87 -3.44
N GLU A 28 -17.66 6.02 -3.87
CA GLU A 28 -17.34 6.26 -5.27
C GLU A 28 -16.03 5.60 -5.68
N PHE A 29 -15.04 5.61 -4.79
CA PHE A 29 -13.82 4.84 -4.92
C PHE A 29 -14.12 3.36 -5.13
N LEU A 30 -14.93 2.74 -4.25
CA LEU A 30 -15.23 1.31 -4.37
C LEU A 30 -15.90 0.96 -5.71
N ARG A 31 -16.93 1.72 -6.12
CA ARG A 31 -17.60 1.50 -7.41
C ARG A 31 -16.65 1.63 -8.60
N THR A 32 -15.76 2.62 -8.57
CA THR A 32 -14.80 2.86 -9.67
C THR A 32 -13.70 1.80 -9.69
N TYR A 33 -13.24 1.40 -8.50
CA TYR A 33 -12.29 0.32 -8.33
C TYR A 33 -12.84 -1.01 -8.86
N ASP A 34 -14.08 -1.37 -8.51
CA ASP A 34 -14.73 -2.59 -8.99
C ASP A 34 -14.84 -2.57 -10.52
N LYS A 35 -15.31 -1.45 -11.08
CA LYS A 35 -15.40 -1.25 -12.53
C LYS A 35 -14.05 -1.46 -13.22
N TYR A 36 -12.98 -0.84 -12.72
CA TYR A 36 -11.65 -0.99 -13.32
C TYR A 36 -11.05 -2.38 -13.12
N THR A 37 -11.38 -3.04 -12.02
CA THR A 37 -10.99 -4.44 -11.79
C THR A 37 -11.68 -5.36 -12.80
N GLU A 38 -12.97 -5.15 -13.09
CA GLU A 38 -13.70 -5.89 -14.13
C GLU A 38 -13.14 -5.61 -15.53
N GLU A 39 -12.81 -4.35 -15.84
CA GLU A 39 -12.40 -3.91 -17.17
C GLU A 39 -10.94 -4.31 -17.51
N PHE A 40 -10.02 -4.14 -16.57
CA PHE A 40 -8.59 -4.29 -16.81
C PHE A 40 -7.95 -5.48 -16.06
N GLY A 41 -8.70 -6.09 -15.14
CA GLY A 41 -8.19 -7.05 -14.18
C GLY A 41 -7.46 -6.36 -13.01
N TYR A 42 -7.41 -7.03 -11.86
CA TYR A 42 -6.76 -6.53 -10.63
C TYR A 42 -5.33 -6.02 -10.87
N GLN A 43 -4.53 -6.77 -11.62
CA GLN A 43 -3.12 -6.42 -11.90
C GLN A 43 -2.95 -5.12 -12.70
N ASN A 44 -3.96 -4.71 -13.47
CA ASN A 44 -3.91 -3.50 -14.30
C ASN A 44 -4.94 -2.45 -13.87
N ASN A 45 -5.63 -2.65 -12.75
CA ASN A 45 -6.51 -1.63 -12.20
C ASN A 45 -5.66 -0.36 -11.92
N PRO A 46 -6.02 0.82 -12.45
CA PRO A 46 -5.23 2.04 -12.27
C PRO A 46 -4.92 2.37 -10.80
N TYR A 47 -5.86 2.11 -9.89
CA TYR A 47 -5.65 2.36 -8.46
C TYR A 47 -4.61 1.42 -7.85
N GLU A 48 -4.61 0.17 -8.30
CA GLU A 48 -3.65 -0.87 -7.90
C GLU A 48 -2.26 -0.62 -8.47
N VAL A 49 -2.18 -0.14 -9.71
CA VAL A 49 -0.92 0.28 -10.34
C VAL A 49 -0.32 1.45 -9.55
N GLU A 50 -1.11 2.50 -9.27
CA GLU A 50 -0.66 3.64 -8.49
C GLU A 50 -0.21 3.24 -7.07
N ALA A 51 -0.96 2.35 -6.40
CA ALA A 51 -0.60 1.85 -5.08
C ALA A 51 0.75 1.11 -5.08
N ARG A 52 0.99 0.25 -6.07
CA ARG A 52 2.28 -0.43 -6.26
C ARG A 52 3.42 0.53 -6.59
N GLU A 53 3.18 1.56 -7.40
CA GLU A 53 4.20 2.57 -7.70
C GLU A 53 4.61 3.35 -6.45
N LEU A 54 3.65 3.71 -5.59
CA LEU A 54 3.92 4.37 -4.31
C LEU A 54 4.72 3.44 -3.38
N GLU A 55 4.28 2.20 -3.22
CA GLU A 55 4.95 1.16 -2.46
C GLU A 55 6.40 1.00 -2.91
N MET A 56 6.64 0.70 -4.19
CA MET A 56 7.99 0.52 -4.75
C MET A 56 8.89 1.74 -4.55
N LYS A 57 8.33 2.95 -4.67
CA LYS A 57 9.07 4.21 -4.52
C LYS A 57 9.54 4.42 -3.08
N TRP A 58 8.70 4.15 -2.09
CA TRP A 58 8.95 4.52 -0.70
C TRP A 58 9.42 3.37 0.17
N TRP A 59 9.23 2.12 -0.27
CA TRP A 59 9.58 0.93 0.49
C TRP A 59 11.03 0.92 1.00
N PRO A 60 12.07 1.21 0.20
CA PRO A 60 13.45 1.15 0.68
C PRO A 60 13.74 2.10 1.86
N GLU A 61 13.14 3.30 1.85
CA GLU A 61 13.31 4.25 2.95
C GLU A 61 12.48 3.85 4.17
N PHE A 62 11.22 3.45 3.94
CA PHE A 62 10.32 3.01 5.00
C PHE A 62 10.87 1.77 5.73
N GLU A 63 11.33 0.77 4.98
CA GLU A 63 11.98 -0.44 5.51
C GLU A 63 13.17 -0.08 6.40
N ARG A 64 14.06 0.80 5.92
CA ARG A 64 15.23 1.24 6.68
C ARG A 64 14.83 1.89 8.01
N LEU A 65 13.83 2.78 7.99
CA LEU A 65 13.34 3.46 9.19
C LEU A 65 12.63 2.49 10.15
N LEU A 66 11.84 1.56 9.62
CA LEU A 66 11.14 0.54 10.39
C LEU A 66 12.15 -0.37 11.10
N LYS A 67 13.14 -0.91 10.38
CA LYS A 67 14.21 -1.74 10.96
C LYS A 67 14.92 -1.04 12.11
N LYS A 68 15.36 0.21 11.88
CA LYS A 68 15.99 1.03 12.93
C LYS A 68 15.09 1.18 14.16
N LYS A 69 13.78 1.36 13.98
CA LYS A 69 12.84 1.50 15.10
C LYS A 69 12.61 0.20 15.85
N LEU A 70 12.57 -0.93 15.15
CA LEU A 70 12.46 -2.25 15.77
C LEU A 70 13.71 -2.56 16.61
N GLU A 71 14.90 -2.25 16.11
CA GLU A 71 16.18 -2.36 16.82
C GLU A 71 16.21 -1.47 18.08
N GLU A 72 15.87 -0.18 17.96
CA GLU A 72 15.79 0.76 19.08
C GLU A 72 14.77 0.31 20.15
N SER A 73 13.76 -0.47 19.76
CA SER A 73 12.72 -0.99 20.65
C SER A 73 13.03 -2.38 21.22
N GLY A 74 14.17 -2.99 20.85
CA GLY A 74 14.54 -4.34 21.27
C GLY A 74 13.65 -5.46 20.72
N ILE A 75 12.94 -5.20 19.62
CA ILE A 75 12.05 -6.16 18.94
C ILE A 75 12.82 -6.97 17.88
N ALA A 76 13.84 -6.37 17.27
CA ALA A 76 14.72 -6.97 16.26
C ALA A 76 16.19 -6.77 16.63
#